data_AF-A0A141RCR9-F1
#
_entry.id   AF-A0A141RCR9-F1
#
_cell.length_a   1.000
_cell.length_b   1.000
_cell.length_c   1.000
_cell.angle_alpha   90.00
_cell.angle_beta   90.00
_cell.angle_gamma   90.00
#
_symmetry.space_group_name_H-M   'P 1'
#
loop_
_entity.id
_entity.type
_entity.pdbx_description
1 polymer ?
#
loop_
_entity_poly.entity_id
_entity_poly.type
_entity_poly.pdbx_seq_one_letter_code
_entity_poly.pdbx_strand_id
1 'polypeptide(L)'
;MLLSRDRHGAPMHEIFTMLLAVFDRAALMLICLFFLIRLRLFRELLHKSAHTPKELLAVIAIFSLFALFSTWSGVPVEGSLVNVRIIAVMSGGILFGPWVGAIVGVIAGVHRYLID
;
A
#
# COMPACT_ATOMS: atom_id res chain seq x y z
N MET A 1 25.53 -20.02 29.96
CA MET A 1 26.02 -21.07 29.03
C MET A 1 24.93 -22.12 28.95
N LEU A 2 24.45 -22.46 27.74
CA LEU A 2 23.23 -23.25 27.44
C LEU A 2 21.96 -22.39 27.61
N LEU A 3 21.48 -21.68 26.59
CA LEU A 3 20.70 -22.24 25.48
C LEU A 3 20.95 -21.44 24.19
N SER A 4 22.16 -21.56 23.66
CA SER A 4 22.51 -21.11 22.31
C SER A 4 22.44 -22.29 21.31
N ARG A 5 21.44 -23.16 21.45
CA ARG A 5 21.38 -24.44 20.74
C ARG A 5 19.95 -24.74 20.32
N ASP A 6 19.51 -24.01 19.30
CA ASP A 6 18.85 -24.53 18.09
C ASP A 6 18.33 -23.36 17.24
N ARG A 7 19.24 -22.74 16.46
CA ARG A 7 18.90 -21.79 15.37
C ARG A 7 19.29 -22.35 14.00
N HIS A 8 19.24 -23.66 13.84
CA HIS A 8 19.58 -24.35 12.59
C HIS A 8 18.49 -25.34 12.14
N GLY A 9 17.23 -24.94 12.27
CA GLY A 9 16.09 -25.57 11.60
C GLY A 9 15.68 -24.77 10.36
N ALA A 10 16.31 -25.08 9.22
CA ALA A 10 15.97 -24.60 7.86
C ALA A 10 15.72 -23.08 7.70
N PRO A 11 16.75 -22.24 7.47
CA PRO A 11 16.56 -20.81 7.13
C PRO A 11 15.60 -20.60 5.96
N MET A 12 15.47 -21.57 5.06
CA MET A 12 14.51 -21.55 3.96
C MET A 12 13.07 -21.46 4.45
N HIS A 13 12.67 -22.14 5.53
CA HIS A 13 11.29 -22.14 5.99
C HIS A 13 10.87 -20.76 6.55
N GLU A 14 11.74 -20.10 7.29
CA GLU A 14 11.48 -18.74 7.80
C GLU A 14 11.36 -17.73 6.65
N ILE A 15 12.26 -17.82 5.66
CA ILE A 15 12.21 -17.01 4.45
C ILE A 15 10.89 -17.24 3.70
N PHE A 16 10.46 -18.49 3.54
CA PHE A 16 9.18 -18.81 2.90
C PHE A 16 7.99 -18.22 3.67
N THR A 17 7.99 -18.30 5.00
CA THR A 17 6.91 -17.72 5.81
C THR A 17 6.86 -16.19 5.74
N MET A 18 8.01 -15.51 5.71
CA MET A 18 8.06 -14.06 5.55
C MET A 18 7.65 -13.63 4.14
N LEU A 19 8.09 -14.37 3.11
CA LEU A 19 7.69 -14.11 1.72
C LEU A 19 6.19 -14.29 1.54
N LEU A 20 5.62 -15.39 2.05
CA LEU A 20 4.18 -15.63 2.02
C LEU A 20 3.40 -14.54 2.76
N ALA A 21 3.89 -14.10 3.93
CA ALA A 21 3.26 -13.01 4.67
C ALA A 21 3.22 -11.69 3.87
N VAL A 22 4.31 -11.33 3.19
CA VAL A 22 4.36 -10.16 2.30
C VAL A 22 3.40 -10.33 1.12
N PHE A 23 3.37 -11.54 0.53
CA PHE A 23 2.48 -11.85 -0.59
C PHE A 23 1.01 -11.72 -0.23
N ASP A 24 0.58 -12.25 0.92
CA ASP A 24 -0.80 -12.15 1.39
C ASP A 24 -1.21 -10.67 1.60
N ARG A 25 -0.34 -9.84 2.16
CA ARG A 25 -0.63 -8.39 2.31
C ARG A 25 -0.70 -7.68 0.97
N ALA A 26 0.22 -7.98 0.06
CA ALA A 26 0.20 -7.44 -1.30
C ALA A 26 -1.07 -7.86 -2.05
N ALA A 27 -1.46 -9.12 -1.95
CA ALA A 27 -2.67 -9.66 -2.56
C ALA A 27 -3.92 -8.97 -2.03
N LEU A 28 -4.08 -8.83 -0.70
CA LEU A 28 -5.20 -8.11 -0.09
C LEU A 28 -5.28 -6.66 -0.57
N MET A 29 -4.14 -5.96 -0.62
CA MET A 29 -4.11 -4.60 -1.11
C MET A 29 -4.49 -4.51 -2.60
N LEU A 30 -3.91 -5.38 -3.44
CA LEU A 30 -4.22 -5.41 -4.87
C LEU A 30 -5.69 -5.72 -5.12
N ILE A 31 -6.29 -6.63 -4.34
CA ILE A 31 -7.72 -6.95 -4.41
C ILE A 31 -8.55 -5.70 -4.03
N CYS A 32 -8.20 -5.01 -2.94
CA CYS A 32 -8.92 -3.81 -2.55
C CYS A 32 -8.81 -2.69 -3.58
N LEU A 33 -7.61 -2.47 -4.12
CA LEU A 33 -7.36 -1.50 -5.17
C LEU A 33 -8.10 -1.86 -6.47
N PHE A 34 -8.13 -3.14 -6.82
CA PHE A 34 -8.90 -3.64 -7.96
C PHE A 34 -10.40 -3.38 -7.78
N PHE A 35 -10.93 -3.61 -6.57
CA PHE A 35 -12.30 -3.26 -6.24
C PHE A 35 -12.57 -1.76 -6.34
N LEU A 36 -11.64 -0.92 -5.86
CA LEU A 36 -11.71 0.53 -6.01
C LEU A 36 -11.80 0.96 -7.47
N ILE A 37 -10.95 0.42 -8.34
CA ILE A 37 -10.97 0.73 -9.78
C ILE A 37 -12.28 0.26 -10.42
N ARG A 38 -12.83 -0.87 -9.95
CA ARG A 38 -14.06 -1.47 -10.49
C ARG A 38 -15.33 -0.83 -9.96
N LEU A 39 -15.27 -0.07 -8.86
CA LEU A 39 -16.39 0.71 -8.34
C LEU A 39 -16.81 1.76 -9.37
N ARG A 40 -18.13 1.84 -9.63
CA ARG A 40 -18.71 2.75 -10.62
C ARG A 40 -18.27 4.22 -10.42
N LEU A 41 -18.07 4.62 -9.16
CA LEU A 41 -17.58 5.94 -8.77
C LEU A 41 -16.25 6.27 -9.45
N PHE A 42 -15.25 5.40 -9.32
CA PHE A 42 -13.91 5.57 -9.90
C PHE A 42 -13.95 5.53 -11.43
N ARG A 43 -14.80 4.69 -12.02
CA ARG A 43 -14.96 4.58 -13.47
C ARG A 43 -15.57 5.84 -14.09
N GLU A 44 -16.55 6.46 -13.41
CA GLU A 44 -17.15 7.74 -13.81
C GLU A 44 -16.15 8.89 -13.71
N LEU A 45 -15.39 8.90 -12.62
CA LEU A 45 -14.27 9.81 -12.41
C LEU A 45 -13.23 9.71 -13.54
N LEU A 46 -12.88 8.50 -13.99
CA LEU A 46 -11.92 8.27 -15.08
C LEU A 46 -12.43 8.64 -16.48
N HIS A 47 -13.74 8.54 -16.74
CA HIS A 47 -14.31 8.82 -18.06
C HIS A 47 -14.63 10.30 -18.32
N LYS A 48 -14.55 11.15 -17.29
CA LYS A 48 -14.88 12.56 -17.39
C LYS A 48 -13.62 13.39 -17.60
N SER A 49 -13.42 13.91 -18.82
CA SER A 49 -12.22 14.68 -19.19
C SER A 49 -12.04 16.01 -18.43
N ALA A 50 -13.09 16.48 -17.74
CA ALA A 50 -13.04 17.66 -16.86
C ALA A 50 -13.27 17.23 -15.42
N HIS A 51 -12.19 16.84 -14.72
CA HIS A 51 -12.26 16.56 -13.30
C HIS A 51 -12.53 17.85 -12.53
N THR A 52 -13.62 17.88 -11.79
CA THR A 52 -13.90 18.99 -10.87
C THR A 52 -12.87 18.91 -9.73
N PRO A 53 -12.32 20.01 -9.19
CA PRO A 53 -11.36 19.96 -8.09
C PRO A 53 -11.85 19.15 -6.87
N LYS A 54 -13.18 19.07 -6.66
CA LYS A 54 -13.81 18.22 -5.63
C LYS A 54 -13.66 16.71 -5.89
N GLU A 55 -13.76 16.30 -7.15
CA GLU A 55 -13.59 14.91 -7.61
C GLU A 55 -12.14 14.47 -7.42
N LEU A 56 -11.19 15.33 -7.79
CA LEU A 56 -9.76 15.11 -7.59
C LEU A 56 -9.40 14.99 -6.09
N LEU A 57 -9.98 15.85 -5.26
CA LEU A 57 -9.80 15.80 -3.81
C LEU A 57 -10.29 14.47 -3.21
N ALA A 58 -11.44 13.97 -3.69
CA ALA A 58 -11.98 12.68 -3.25
C ALA A 58 -11.05 11.52 -3.61
N VAL A 59 -10.48 11.52 -4.83
CA VAL A 59 -9.49 10.52 -5.26
C VAL A 59 -8.26 10.55 -4.37
N ILE A 60 -7.70 11.74 -4.12
CA ILE A 60 -6.53 11.92 -3.24
C ILE A 60 -6.84 11.39 -1.84
N ALA A 61 -8.01 11.69 -1.29
CA ALA A 61 -8.42 11.24 0.04
C ALA A 61 -8.55 9.72 0.13
N ILE A 62 -9.19 9.08 -0.85
CA ILE A 62 -9.38 7.62 -0.89
C ILE A 62 -8.04 6.91 -1.05
N PHE A 63 -7.21 7.35 -2.00
CA PHE A 63 -5.88 6.75 -2.22
C PHE A 63 -4.95 6.96 -1.02
N SER A 64 -5.04 8.11 -0.36
CA SER A 64 -4.31 8.36 0.89
C SER A 64 -4.80 7.42 1.99
N LEU A 65 -6.11 7.26 2.17
CA LEU A 65 -6.68 6.32 3.15
C LEU A 65 -6.18 4.89 2.91
N PHE A 66 -6.12 4.45 1.65
CA PHE A 66 -5.56 3.15 1.28
C PHE A 66 -4.05 3.04 1.57
N ALA A 67 -3.29 4.10 1.30
CA ALA A 67 -1.86 4.17 1.61
C ALA A 67 -1.59 4.16 3.14
N LEU A 68 -2.46 4.79 3.93
CA LEU A 68 -2.43 4.71 5.39
C LEU A 68 -2.82 3.31 5.87
N PHE A 69 -3.92 2.76 5.39
CA PHE A 69 -4.41 1.42 5.76
C PHE A 69 -3.37 0.33 5.43
N SER A 70 -2.64 0.48 4.33
CA SER A 70 -1.47 -0.35 4.00
C SER A 70 -0.43 -0.43 5.10
N THR A 71 -0.23 0.69 5.80
CA THR A 71 0.81 0.82 6.81
C THR A 71 0.38 0.13 8.10
N TRP A 72 -0.92 0.17 8.39
CA TRP A 72 -1.52 -0.50 9.55
C TRP A 72 -1.72 -2.01 9.31
N SER A 73 -1.96 -2.42 8.07
CA SER A 73 -2.06 -3.84 7.68
C SER A 73 -0.70 -4.46 7.34
N GLY A 74 0.40 -3.71 7.48
CA GLY A 74 1.76 -4.20 7.26
C GLY A 74 2.17 -5.22 8.34
N VAL A 75 2.78 -6.33 7.93
CA VAL A 75 3.34 -7.31 8.87
C VAL A 75 4.70 -6.79 9.35
N PRO A 76 4.94 -6.71 10.67
CA PRO A 76 6.27 -6.43 11.18
C PRO A 76 7.15 -7.66 10.89
N VAL A 77 8.01 -7.55 9.88
CA VAL A 77 9.07 -8.52 9.58
C VAL A 77 10.40 -7.89 10.00
N GLU A 78 11.13 -8.64 10.83
CA GLU A 78 12.35 -8.26 11.54
C GLU A 78 13.25 -7.25 10.80
N GLY A 79 13.18 -5.98 11.19
CA GLY A 79 14.14 -4.94 10.78
C GLY A 79 13.96 -4.34 9.38
N SER A 80 13.03 -4.81 8.54
CA SER A 80 12.72 -4.17 7.25
C SER A 80 11.25 -4.33 6.86
N LEU A 81 10.51 -3.23 7.00
CA LEU A 81 9.09 -3.14 6.67
C LEU A 81 8.92 -3.13 5.13
N VAL A 82 8.69 -4.28 4.51
CA VAL A 82 8.26 -4.36 3.10
C VAL A 82 6.84 -3.81 3.01
N ASN A 83 6.74 -2.50 2.76
CA ASN A 83 5.49 -1.78 2.80
C ASN A 83 4.86 -1.72 1.40
N VAL A 84 3.70 -2.36 1.26
CA VAL A 84 2.91 -2.38 0.01
C VAL A 84 2.27 -1.03 -0.34
N ARG A 85 2.41 -0.01 0.51
CA ARG A 85 1.94 1.37 0.31
C ARG A 85 2.20 1.93 -1.08
N ILE A 86 3.38 1.64 -1.64
CA ILE A 86 3.79 2.16 -2.95
C ILE A 86 2.81 1.77 -4.06
N ILE A 87 2.12 0.64 -3.93
CA ILE A 87 1.10 0.18 -4.89
C ILE A 87 -0.06 1.17 -4.95
N ALA A 88 -0.56 1.65 -3.80
CA ALA A 88 -1.60 2.66 -3.77
C ALA A 88 -1.13 3.98 -4.42
N VAL A 89 0.08 4.45 -4.07
CA VAL A 89 0.64 5.69 -4.63
C VAL A 89 0.81 5.59 -6.15
N MET A 90 1.40 4.50 -6.63
CA MET A 90 1.65 4.25 -8.04
C MET A 90 0.37 4.14 -8.83
N SER A 91 -0.61 3.39 -8.34
CA SER A 91 -1.90 3.26 -9.02
C SER A 91 -2.67 4.57 -9.07
N GLY A 92 -2.62 5.39 -8.01
CA GLY A 92 -3.21 6.73 -8.03
C GLY A 92 -2.57 7.64 -9.08
N GLY A 93 -1.24 7.61 -9.19
CA GLY A 93 -0.49 8.38 -10.19
C GLY A 93 -0.73 7.92 -11.63
N ILE A 94 -0.79 6.60 -11.87
CA ILE A 94 -1.02 6.03 -13.20
C ILE A 94 -2.46 6.29 -13.67
N LEU A 95 -3.44 6.22 -12.76
CA LEU A 95 -4.86 6.35 -13.11
C LEU A 95 -5.33 7.80 -13.21
N PHE A 96 -4.84 8.69 -12.33
CA PHE A 96 -5.35 10.07 -12.19
C PHE A 96 -4.31 11.15 -12.48
N GLY A 97 -3.13 10.76 -12.94
CA GLY A 97 -2.05 11.64 -13.35
C GLY A 97 -0.96 11.86 -12.29
N PRO A 98 0.22 12.35 -12.71
CA PRO A 98 1.42 12.42 -11.88
C PRO A 98 1.25 13.29 -10.64
N TRP A 99 0.46 14.36 -10.72
CA TRP A 99 0.19 15.26 -9.59
C TRP A 99 -0.57 14.57 -8.45
N VAL A 100 -1.50 13.67 -8.78
CA VAL A 100 -2.25 12.91 -7.76
C VAL A 100 -1.32 11.95 -7.03
N GLY A 101 -0.49 11.21 -7.78
CA GLY A 101 0.51 10.32 -7.20
C GLY A 101 1.51 11.05 -6.30
N ALA A 102 1.97 12.23 -6.73
CA ALA A 102 2.88 13.06 -5.93
C ALA A 102 2.24 13.50 -4.60
N ILE A 103 1.01 14.03 -4.62
CA ILE A 103 0.33 14.50 -3.40
C ILE A 103 0.05 13.33 -2.45
N VAL A 104 -0.50 12.22 -2.96
CA VAL A 104 -0.76 11.01 -2.16
C VAL A 104 0.54 10.45 -1.59
N GLY A 105 1.61 10.43 -2.38
CA GLY A 105 2.94 9.97 -1.97
C GLY A 105 3.52 10.82 -0.84
N VAL A 106 3.40 12.14 -0.93
CA VAL A 106 3.83 13.06 0.14
C VAL A 106 3.01 12.84 1.41
N ILE A 107 1.68 12.77 1.32
CA ILE A 107 0.80 12.53 2.47
C ILE A 107 1.15 11.20 3.16
N ALA A 108 1.26 10.13 2.37
CA ALA A 108 1.59 8.82 2.91
C ALA A 108 3.01 8.78 3.50
N GLY A 109 3.98 9.39 2.83
CA GLY A 109 5.37 9.51 3.28
C GLY A 109 5.49 10.24 4.60
N VAL A 110 4.92 11.44 4.70
CA VAL A 110 4.88 12.26 5.93
C VAL A 110 4.19 11.50 7.06
N HIS A 111 3.06 10.84 6.77
CA HIS A 111 2.36 10.05 7.78
C HIS A 111 3.22 8.91 8.36
N ARG A 112 4.14 8.32 7.57
CA ARG A 112 5.11 7.34 8.11
C ARG A 112 6.13 8.00 8.99
N TYR A 113 6.71 9.11 8.54
CA TYR A 113 7.74 9.82 9.27
C TYR A 113 7.26 10.33 10.64
N LEU A 114 5.94 10.52 10.80
CA LEU A 114 5.32 10.89 12.08
C LEU A 114 4.98 9.69 12.97
N ILE A 115 4.94 8.47 12.42
CA ILE A 115 4.55 7.24 13.13
C ILE A 115 5.74 6.32 13.45
N ASP A 116 6.79 6.36 12.62
CA ASP A 116 8.14 5.84 12.92
C ASP A 116 8.90 6.89 13.75
#